data_AF-A0A6V7JZS9-F1
#
_entry.id   AF-A0A6V7JZS9-F1
#
_cell.length_a   1.000
_cell.length_b   1.000
_cell.length_c   1.000
_cell.angle_alpha   90.00
_cell.angle_beta   90.00
_cell.angle_gamma   90.00
#
_symmetry.space_group_name_H-M   'P 1'
#
loop_
_entity.id
_entity.type
_entity.pdbx_description
1 polymer ?
#
loop_
_entity_poly.entity_id
_entity_poly.type
_entity_poly.pdbx_seq_one_letter_code
_entity_poly.pdbx_strand_id
1 'polypeptide(L)' 'MVPHKTERGKAALRLFKCYEGCPPPYDRRKRVVVPGAMRIMCLKPGRK' A
#
# COMPACT_ATOMS: atom_id res chain seq x y z
N MET A 1 8.86 4.57 -0.53
CA MET A 1 10.07 5.39 -0.77
C MET A 1 10.83 5.49 0.54
N VAL A 2 11.67 4.51 0.85
CA VAL A 2 12.41 4.41 2.12
C VAL A 2 13.90 4.28 1.81
N PRO A 3 14.83 4.84 2.60
CA PRO A 3 16.27 4.72 2.38
C PRO A 3 16.78 3.29 2.62
N HIS A 4 16.51 2.39 1.66
CA HIS A 4 16.76 0.95 1.72
C HIS A 4 18.22 0.53 1.93
N LYS A 5 19.17 1.44 1.71
CA LYS A 5 20.59 1.20 1.97
C LYS A 5 20.94 1.26 3.45
N THR A 6 20.19 2.03 4.23
CA THR A 6 20.37 2.12 5.68
C THR A 6 19.78 0.89 6.37
N GLU A 7 20.36 0.47 7.50
CA GLU A 7 19.82 -0.65 8.29
C GLU A 7 18.37 -0.42 8.72
N ARG A 8 18.04 0.84 9.09
CA ARG A 8 16.66 1.25 9.37
C ARG A 8 15.73 1.05 8.16
N GLY A 9 16.19 1.38 6.96
CA GLY A 9 15.40 1.21 5.74
C GLY A 9 15.19 -0.24 5.36
N LYS A 10 16.19 -1.10 5.56
CA LYS A 10 16.05 -2.56 5.40
C LYS A 10 15.02 -3.12 6.38
N ALA A 11 15.08 -2.69 7.65
CA ALA A 11 14.12 -3.11 8.67
C ALA A 11 12.68 -2.69 8.31
N ALA A 12 12.48 -1.47 7.82
CA ALA A 12 11.18 -1.00 7.37
C ALA A 12 10.62 -1.79 6.18
N LEU A 13 11.46 -2.17 5.21
CA LEU A 13 11.03 -2.98 4.07
C LEU A 13 10.62 -4.39 4.47
N ARG A 14 11.24 -4.98 5.51
CA ARG A 14 10.84 -6.30 6.04
C ARG A 14 9.42 -6.30 6.64
N LEU A 15 8.92 -5.15 7.09
CA LEU A 15 7.56 -5.03 7.62
C LEU A 15 6.50 -4.93 6.50
N PHE A 16 6.89 -4.43 5.33
CA PHE A 16 5.99 -4.24 4.21
C PHE A 16 5.68 -5.58 3.53
N LYS A 17 4.39 -5.84 3.27
CA LYS A 17 3.91 -7.04 2.58
C LYS A 17 2.95 -6.63 1.47
N CYS A 18 3.23 -7.07 0.25
CA CYS A 18 2.39 -6.85 -0.92
C CYS A 18 2.04 -8.21 -1.52
N TYR A 19 0.78 -8.38 -1.91
CA TYR A 19 0.27 -9.61 -2.52
C TYR A 19 -0.56 -9.25 -3.74
N GLU A 20 -0.54 -10.10 -4.76
CA GLU A 20 -1.50 -10.03 -5.85
C GLU A 20 -2.80 -10.73 -5.40
N GLY A 21 -3.92 -10.02 -5.48
CA GLY A 21 -5.18 -10.48 -4.88
C GLY A 21 -5.17 -10.39 -3.35
N CYS A 22 -6.07 -11.15 -2.70
CA CYS A 22 -6.18 -11.20 -1.25
C CYS A 22 -6.04 -12.65 -0.77
N PRO A 23 -4.82 -13.11 -0.41
CA PRO A 23 -4.62 -14.47 0.05
C PRO A 23 -5.21 -14.69 1.46
N PRO A 24 -5.62 -15.93 1.81
CA PRO A 24 -5.90 -16.29 3.20
C PRO A 24 -4.64 -16.03 4.05
N PRO A 25 -4.69 -15.42 5.25
CA PRO A 25 -5.83 -15.09 6.12
C PRO A 25 -6.30 -13.62 6.06
N TYR A 26 -5.89 -12.85 5.04
CA TYR A 26 -6.21 -11.42 4.92
C TYR A 26 -7.60 -11.18 4.32
N ASP A 27 -8.17 -12.21 3.69
CA ASP A 27 -9.52 -12.25 3.11
C ASP A 27 -10.62 -11.93 4.12
N ARG A 28 -10.51 -12.48 5.34
CA ARG A 28 -11.49 -12.31 6.43
C ARG A 28 -11.30 -11.02 7.23
N ARG A 29 -10.17 -10.32 7.03
CA ARG A 29 -9.89 -9.07 7.74
C ARG A 29 -10.55 -7.90 7.03
N LYS A 30 -11.03 -6.91 7.79
CA LYS A 30 -11.57 -5.68 7.22
C LYS A 30 -10.48 -4.95 6.44
N ARG A 31 -10.71 -4.76 5.14
CA ARG A 31 -9.84 -3.98 4.26
C ARG A 31 -10.08 -2.50 4.53
N VAL A 32 -9.00 -1.75 4.75
CA VAL A 32 -9.05 -0.30 4.95
C VAL A 32 -8.62 0.40 3.66
N VAL A 33 -9.29 1.50 3.34
CA VAL A 33 -8.98 2.34 2.18
C VAL A 33 -8.46 3.67 2.71
N VAL A 34 -7.28 4.09 2.22
CA VAL A 34 -6.69 5.38 2.59
C VAL A 34 -7.26 6.47 1.67
N PRO A 35 -8.03 7.45 2.17
CA PRO A 35 -8.73 8.40 1.31
C PRO A 35 -7.82 9.25 0.43
N GLY A 36 -6.67 9.69 0.97
CA GLY A 36 -5.68 10.48 0.23
C GLY A 36 -4.94 9.73 -0.89
N ALA A 37 -5.18 8.43 -1.05
CA ALA A 37 -4.65 7.61 -2.14
C ALA A 37 -5.74 7.19 -3.14
N MET A 38 -7.00 7.62 -2.95
CA MET A 38 -8.08 7.25 -3.85
C MET A 38 -8.03 8.06 -5.14
N ARG A 39 -7.97 7.36 -6.28
CA ARG A 39 -7.93 7.98 -7.62
C ARG A 39 -9.06 8.99 -7.85
N ILE A 40 -10.28 8.67 -7.42
CA ILE A 40 -11.46 9.52 -7.62
C ILE A 40 -11.32 10.86 -6.87
N MET A 41 -10.68 10.85 -5.70
CA MET A 41 -10.48 12.06 -4.90
C MET A 41 -9.28 12.88 -5.38
N CYS A 42 -8.20 12.22 -5.79
CA CYS A 42 -6.96 12.91 -6.14
C CYS A 42 -6.88 13.38 -7.60
N LEU A 43 -7.60 12.71 -8.51
CA LEU A 43 -7.51 12.98 -9.95
C LEU A 43 -8.74 13.76 -10.44
N LYS A 44 -8.52 14.76 -11.29
CA LYS A 44 -9.63 15.46 -11.96
C LYS A 44 -10.33 14.53 -12.97
N PRO A 45 -11.66 14.64 -13.12
CA PRO A 45 -12.40 13.95 -14.17
C PRO A 45 -11.80 14.22 -15.57
N GLY A 46 -11.75 13.20 -16.41
CA GLY A 46 -11.22 13.29 -17.79
C GLY A 46 -9.72 13.02 -17.96
N ARG A 47 -8.98 12.81 -16.87
CA ARG A 47 -7.59 12.32 -16.93
C ARG A 47 -7.60 10.77 -17.00
N LYS A 48 -7.13 10.21 -18.11
CA LYS A 48 -6.90 8.76 -18.29
C LYS A 48 -5.54 8.37 -17.74
#